data_AF-A0A895YKI0-F1
#
_entry.id   AF-A0A895YKI0-F1
#
_cell.length_a   1.000
_cell.length_b   1.000
_cell.length_c   1.000
_cell.angle_alpha   90.00
_cell.angle_beta   90.00
_cell.angle_gamma   90.00
#
_symmetry.space_group_name_H-M   'P 1'
#
loop_
_entity.id
_entity.type
_entity.pdbx_description
1 polymer ?
#
loop_
_entity_poly.entity_id
_entity_poly.type
_entity_poly.pdbx_seq_one_letter_code
_entity_poly.pdbx_strand_id
1 'polypeptide(L)'
;MWDDSFEQALRQYLPFLEAEDTLDSDTDLRDFGLDSLATVELLGRLENEYQVRFTEDALSLDSFRTPATLWDALSAAQRVAG
;
A
#
# COMPACT_ATOMS: atom_id res chain seq x y z
N MET A 1 6.57 -9.74 5.62
CA MET A 1 7.38 -9.69 4.38
C MET A 1 6.39 -9.65 3.24
N TRP A 2 6.39 -8.56 2.47
CA TRP A 2 5.56 -8.35 1.29
C TRP A 2 6.24 -8.91 0.04
N ASP A 3 5.53 -8.97 -1.08
CA ASP A 3 6.07 -9.39 -2.37
C ASP A 3 6.55 -8.22 -3.24
N ASP A 4 7.30 -8.54 -4.29
CA ASP A 4 7.88 -7.57 -5.23
C ASP A 4 6.83 -6.74 -5.99
N SER A 5 5.63 -7.28 -6.23
CA SER A 5 4.58 -6.57 -6.96
C SER A 5 4.01 -5.46 -6.10
N PHE A 6 3.78 -5.73 -4.81
CA PHE A 6 3.36 -4.75 -3.82
C PHE A 6 4.36 -3.60 -3.69
N GLU A 7 5.64 -3.92 -3.54
CA GLU A 7 6.67 -2.89 -3.41
C GLU A 7 6.79 -2.04 -4.67
N GLN A 8 6.78 -2.67 -5.86
CA GLN A 8 6.74 -1.93 -7.11
C GLN A 8 5.46 -1.10 -7.27
N ALA A 9 4.34 -1.57 -6.70
CA ALA A 9 3.11 -0.79 -6.69
C ALA A 9 3.26 0.48 -5.87
N LEU A 10 3.73 0.35 -4.63
CA LEU A 10 4.03 1.47 -3.75
C LEU A 10 5.00 2.48 -4.37
N ARG A 11 6.15 2.03 -4.88
CA ARG A 11 7.18 2.90 -5.45
C ARG A 11 6.67 3.82 -6.57
N GLN A 12 5.63 3.41 -7.31
CA GLN A 12 5.02 4.27 -8.35
C GLN A 12 4.25 5.47 -7.80
N TYR A 13 3.80 5.40 -6.56
CA TYR A 13 3.04 6.45 -5.87
C TYR A 13 3.88 7.17 -4.78
N LEU A 14 5.17 6.87 -4.70
CA LEU A 14 6.11 7.49 -3.76
C LEU A 14 7.17 8.30 -4.53
N PRO A 15 6.82 9.50 -5.04
CA PRO A 15 7.71 10.29 -5.90
C PRO A 15 9.01 10.74 -5.21
N PHE A 16 9.05 10.74 -3.88
CA PHE A 16 10.25 11.13 -3.13
C PHE A 16 11.11 9.93 -2.70
N LEU A 17 10.72 8.70 -3.03
CA LEU A 17 11.50 7.50 -2.76
C LEU A 17 12.38 7.19 -3.98
N GLU A 18 13.70 7.18 -3.82
CA GLU A 18 14.58 6.88 -4.95
C GLU A 18 14.56 5.37 -5.27
N ALA A 19 14.91 5.01 -6.52
CA ALA A 19 14.90 3.61 -6.92
C ALA A 19 15.93 2.76 -6.13
N GLU A 20 17.00 3.39 -5.66
CA GLU A 20 18.05 2.80 -4.85
C GLU A 20 17.71 2.75 -3.35
N ASP A 21 16.69 3.49 -2.90
CA ASP A 21 16.26 3.43 -1.51
C ASP A 21 15.59 2.10 -1.17
N THR A 22 15.83 1.65 0.05
CA THR A 22 15.14 0.51 0.64
C THR A 22 13.86 1.01 1.31
N LEU A 23 12.73 0.42 0.93
CA LEU A 23 11.45 0.67 1.58
C LEU A 23 11.40 -0.10 2.91
N ASP A 24 11.43 0.61 4.04
CA ASP A 24 11.33 -0.01 5.36
C ASP A 24 9.87 -0.22 5.77
N SER A 25 9.63 -1.21 6.64
CA SER A 25 8.29 -1.55 7.14
C SER A 25 7.63 -0.40 7.91
N ASP A 26 8.43 0.42 8.58
CA ASP A 26 7.99 1.56 9.38
C ASP A 26 8.12 2.91 8.64
N THR A 27 8.48 2.89 7.35
CA THR A 27 8.53 4.11 6.52
C THR A 27 7.16 4.79 6.47
N ASP A 28 7.09 6.08 6.78
CA ASP A 28 5.86 6.86 6.64
C ASP A 28 5.63 7.21 5.16
N LEU A 29 4.61 6.62 4.55
CA LEU A 29 4.34 6.78 3.12
C LEU A 29 4.04 8.22 2.73
N ARG A 30 3.51 9.04 3.66
CA ARG A 30 3.16 10.43 3.38
C ARG A 30 4.37 11.32 3.28
N ASP A 31 5.41 11.03 4.07
CA ASP A 31 6.70 11.72 3.96
C ASP A 31 7.33 11.49 2.57
N PHE A 32 6.99 10.38 1.93
CA PHE A 32 7.45 10.02 0.58
C PHE A 32 6.49 10.41 -0.55
N GLY A 33 5.43 11.17 -0.23
CA GLY A 33 4.56 11.81 -1.21
C GLY A 33 3.24 11.09 -1.47
N LEU A 34 2.89 10.08 -0.67
CA LEU A 34 1.56 9.46 -0.74
C LEU A 34 0.49 10.41 -0.19
N ASP A 35 -0.11 11.20 -1.07
CA ASP A 35 -1.23 12.08 -0.77
C ASP A 35 -2.60 11.38 -0.86
N SER A 36 -3.69 12.11 -0.56
CA SER A 36 -5.05 11.55 -0.58
C SER A 36 -5.49 11.01 -1.94
N LEU A 37 -5.08 11.65 -3.05
CA LEU A 37 -5.42 11.18 -4.39
C LEU A 37 -4.57 9.95 -4.76
N ALA A 38 -3.27 10.02 -4.51
CA ALA A 38 -2.36 8.89 -4.70
C ALA A 38 -2.80 7.66 -3.89
N THR A 39 -3.33 7.85 -2.69
CA THR A 39 -3.88 6.79 -1.84
C THR A 39 -5.06 6.07 -2.51
N VAL A 40 -6.01 6.82 -3.09
CA VAL A 40 -7.19 6.24 -3.76
C VAL A 40 -6.78 5.51 -5.04
N GLU A 41 -5.83 6.04 -5.80
CA GLU A 41 -5.29 5.38 -7.00
C GLU A 41 -4.53 4.10 -6.64
N LEU A 42 -3.67 4.15 -5.62
CA LEU A 42 -2.93 2.99 -5.10
C LEU A 42 -3.91 1.90 -4.64
N LEU A 43 -4.94 2.27 -3.89
CA LEU A 43 -6.00 1.35 -3.45
C LEU A 43 -6.63 0.63 -4.64
N GLY A 44 -7.10 1.37 -5.65
CA GLY A 44 -7.72 0.79 -6.84
C GLY A 44 -6.77 -0.13 -7.60
N ARG A 45 -5.49 0.21 -7.66
CA ARG A 45 -4.46 -0.64 -8.25
C ARG A 45 -4.24 -1.93 -7.45
N LEU A 46 -4.13 -1.87 -6.13
CA LEU A 46 -3.95 -3.07 -5.28
C LEU A 46 -5.17 -3.99 -5.37
N GLU A 47 -6.39 -3.46 -5.33
CA GLU A 47 -7.61 -4.26 -5.53
C GLU A 47 -7.60 -4.99 -6.87
N ASN A 48 -7.18 -4.31 -7.94
CA ASN A 48 -7.10 -4.89 -9.27
C ASN A 48 -5.97 -5.92 -9.39
N GLU A 49 -4.79 -5.63 -8.85
CA GLU A 49 -3.62 -6.51 -8.96
C GLU A 49 -3.80 -7.82 -8.18
N TYR A 50 -4.37 -7.73 -6.98
CA TYR A 50 -4.57 -8.89 -6.09
C TYR A 50 -5.98 -9.49 -6.17
N GLN A 51 -6.87 -8.93 -7.00
CA GLN A 51 -8.26 -9.37 -7.14
C GLN A 51 -9.02 -9.39 -5.80
N VAL A 52 -8.82 -8.35 -4.98
CA VAL A 52 -9.43 -8.21 -3.66
C VAL A 52 -10.30 -6.95 -3.57
N ARG A 53 -11.05 -6.84 -2.48
CA ARG A 53 -11.71 -5.59 -2.05
C ARG A 53 -11.31 -5.26 -0.63
N PHE A 54 -10.87 -4.03 -0.40
CA PHE A 54 -10.62 -3.55 0.95
C PHE A 54 -11.96 -3.25 1.63
N THR A 55 -12.04 -3.56 2.92
CA THR A 55 -13.20 -3.23 3.75
C THR A 55 -13.11 -1.77 4.22
N GLU A 56 -14.24 -1.19 4.61
CA GLU A 56 -14.28 0.20 5.14
C GLU A 56 -13.33 0.42 6.32
N ASP A 57 -13.19 -0.58 7.21
CA ASP A 57 -12.21 -0.56 8.31
C ASP A 57 -10.75 -0.53 7.82
N ALA A 58 -10.45 -1.26 6.74
CA ALA A 58 -9.12 -1.29 6.17
C ALA A 58 -8.75 0.01 5.43
N LEU A 59 -9.74 0.84 5.07
CA LEU A 59 -9.54 2.13 4.42
C LEU A 59 -9.15 3.27 5.38
N SER A 60 -8.78 2.93 6.62
CA SER A 60 -8.36 3.92 7.60
C SER A 60 -7.04 4.60 7.22
N LEU A 61 -6.88 5.87 7.65
CA LEU A 61 -5.63 6.63 7.50
C LEU A 61 -4.40 5.91 8.10
N ASP A 62 -4.60 5.03 9.08
CA ASP A 62 -3.54 4.26 9.75
C ASP A 62 -3.06 3.09 8.87
N SER A 63 -3.97 2.47 8.11
CA SER A 63 -3.65 1.40 7.17
C SER A 63 -2.74 1.87 6.02
N PHE A 64 -2.81 3.16 5.65
CA PHE A 64 -1.94 3.76 4.63
C PHE A 64 -0.78 4.54 5.23
N ARG A 65 -0.50 4.39 6.53
CA ARG A 65 0.61 5.09 7.17
C ARG A 65 1.95 4.49 6.77
N THR A 66 2.08 3.16 6.80
CA THR A 66 3.35 2.48 6.50
C THR A 66 3.15 1.29 5.55
N PRO A 67 4.20 0.83 4.84
CA PRO A 67 4.13 -0.37 4.03
C PRO A 67 3.64 -1.60 4.80
N ALA A 68 4.05 -1.73 6.06
CA ALA A 68 3.67 -2.85 6.90
C ALA A 68 2.17 -2.87 7.22
N THR A 69 1.58 -1.72 7.59
CA THR A 69 0.14 -1.66 7.89
C THR A 69 -0.70 -1.86 6.63
N LEU A 70 -0.24 -1.35 5.48
CA LEU A 70 -0.91 -1.53 4.21
C LEU A 70 -0.86 -2.98 3.73
N TRP A 71 0.29 -3.63 3.89
CA TRP A 71 0.45 -5.05 3.54
C TRP A 71 -0.41 -5.96 4.42
N ASP A 72 -0.53 -5.65 5.72
CA ASP A 72 -1.41 -6.40 6.63
C ASP A 72 -2.88 -6.27 6.21
N ALA A 73 -3.33 -5.06 5.89
CA ALA A 73 -4.67 -4.80 5.38
C ALA A 73 -4.95 -5.56 4.06
N LEU A 74 -4.00 -5.54 3.12
CA LEU A 74 -4.09 -6.30 1.87
C LEU A 74 -4.17 -7.80 2.13
N SER A 75 -3.30 -8.33 2.99
CA SER A 75 -3.27 -9.74 3.37
C SER A 75 -4.58 -10.16 4.06
N ALA A 76 -5.18 -9.28 4.86
CA ALA A 76 -6.49 -9.53 5.46
C ALA A 76 -7.60 -9.60 4.40
N ALA A 77 -7.62 -8.68 3.44
CA ALA A 77 -8.58 -8.66 2.35
C ALA A 77 -8.51 -9.93 1.48
N GLN A 78 -7.30 -10.42 1.19
CA GLN A 78 -7.08 -11.67 0.44
C GLN A 78 -7.69 -12.89 1.13
N ARG A 79 -7.61 -12.97 2.47
CA ARG A 79 -8.18 -14.10 3.23
C ARG A 79 -9.69 -14.14 3.22
N VAL A 80 -10.35 -12.98 3.00
CA VAL A 80 -11.81 -12.90 2.90
C VAL A 80 -12.29 -13.24 1.48
N ALA A 81 -11.45 -13.00 0.47
CA ALA A 81 -11.77 -13.25 -0.94
C ALA A 81 -11.58 -14.71 -1.39
N GLY A 82 -10.78 -15.49 -0.65
CA GLY A 82 -10.53 -16.93 -0.89
C GLY A 82 -11.51 -17.84 -0.15
#